data_AF-A0A4R1UZ45-F1
#
_entry.id   AF-A0A4R1UZ45-F1
#
_cell.length_a   1.000
_cell.length_b   1.000
_cell.length_c   1.000
_cell.angle_alpha   90.00
_cell.angle_beta   90.00
_cell.angle_gamma   90.00
#
_symmetry.space_group_name_H-M   'P 1'
#
loop_
_entity.id
_entity.type
_entity.pdbx_description
1 polymer ?
#
loop_
_entity_poly.entity_id
_entity_poly.type
_entity_poly.pdbx_seq_one_letter_code
_entity_poly.pdbx_strand_id
1 'polypeptide(L)' 'MKFLAKLRRNEEGATAIEYGLIAALIAVAAIAALQGMGSQLTSTFNKTSSAMGTTTS' A
#
# COMPACT_ATOMS: atom_id res chain seq x y z
N MET A 1 -4.74 -32.68 -28.44
CA MET A 1 -5.60 -31.48 -28.54
C MET A 1 -6.44 -31.15 -27.28
N LYS A 2 -6.60 -32.04 -26.29
CA LYS A 2 -7.42 -31.75 -25.09
C LYS A 2 -6.76 -30.82 -24.06
N PHE A 3 -5.43 -30.82 -23.97
CA PHE A 3 -4.66 -29.99 -23.04
C PHE A 3 -4.73 -28.50 -23.39
N LEU A 4 -4.51 -28.15 -24.66
CA LEU A 4 -4.61 -26.77 -25.17
C LEU A 4 -6.03 -26.20 -25.07
N ALA A 5 -7.06 -27.05 -25.23
CA ALA A 5 -8.45 -26.66 -25.04
C ALA A 5 -8.81 -26.41 -23.56
N LYS A 6 -8.21 -27.16 -22.62
CA LYS A 6 -8.35 -26.91 -21.17
C LYS A 6 -7.65 -25.62 -20.74
N LEU A 7 -6.45 -25.34 -21.28
CA LEU A 7 -5.71 -24.10 -21.00
C LEU A 7 -6.48 -22.85 -21.49
N ARG A 8 -7.14 -22.95 -22.65
CA ARG A 8 -8.01 -21.89 -23.18
C ARG A 8 -9.32 -21.69 -22.40
N ARG A 9 -9.77 -22.69 -21.63
CA ARG A 9 -11.01 -22.65 -20.83
C ARG A 9 -10.73 -22.38 -19.34
N ASN A 10 -9.52 -21.93 -19.02
CA ASN A 10 -9.11 -21.68 -17.64
C ASN A 10 -9.36 -20.22 -17.28
N GLU A 11 -10.55 -19.94 -16.73
CA GLU A 11 -10.97 -18.59 -16.29
C GLU A 11 -10.38 -18.20 -14.92
N GLU A 12 -9.72 -19.13 -14.22
CA GLU A 12 -9.04 -18.86 -12.93
C GLU A 12 -7.97 -17.76 -13.04
N GLY A 13 -7.28 -17.66 -14.19
CA GLY A 13 -6.34 -16.57 -14.45
C GLY A 13 -7.03 -15.25 -14.85
N ALA A 14 -8.21 -15.34 -15.46
CA ALA A 14 -9.00 -14.17 -15.87
C ALA A 14 -9.65 -13.49 -14.65
N THR A 15 -10.00 -14.23 -13.60
CA THR A 15 -10.47 -13.64 -12.33
C THR A 15 -9.30 -13.08 -11.50
N ALA A 16 -8.11 -13.72 -11.56
CA ALA A 16 -6.92 -13.22 -10.86
C ALA A 16 -6.44 -11.84 -11.35
N ILE A 17 -6.59 -11.53 -12.64
CA ILE A 17 -6.19 -10.22 -13.18
C ILE A 17 -7.18 -9.10 -12.78
N GLU A 18 -8.46 -9.41 -12.61
CA GLU A 18 -9.48 -8.45 -12.15
C GLU A 18 -9.29 -8.09 -10.68
N TYR A 19 -9.17 -9.10 -9.81
CA TYR A 19 -8.89 -8.86 -8.38
C TYR A 19 -7.47 -8.33 -8.17
N GLY A 20 -6.52 -8.66 -9.06
CA GLY A 20 -5.17 -8.11 -9.06
C GLY A 20 -5.15 -6.60 -9.29
N LEU A 21 -5.97 -6.09 -10.22
CA LEU A 21 -6.09 -4.65 -10.45
C LEU A 21 -6.70 -3.92 -9.24
N ILE A 22 -7.76 -4.48 -8.65
CA ILE A 22 -8.40 -3.91 -7.46
C ILE A 22 -7.40 -3.89 -6.29
N ALA A 23 -6.68 -4.98 -6.06
CA ALA A 23 -5.65 -5.06 -5.03
C ALA A 23 -4.53 -4.04 -5.25
N ALA A 24 -4.09 -3.84 -6.51
CA ALA A 24 -3.10 -2.83 -6.85
C ALA A 24 -3.58 -1.41 -6.53
N LEU A 25 -4.84 -1.07 -6.84
CA LEU A 25 -5.41 0.24 -6.51
C LEU A 25 -5.51 0.48 -5.00
N ILE A 26 -5.93 -0.53 -4.24
CA ILE A 26 -5.98 -0.47 -2.77
C ILE A 26 -4.57 -0.29 -2.21
N ALA A 27 -3.59 -1.04 -2.71
CA ALA A 27 -2.20 -0.94 -2.26
C ALA A 27 -1.62 0.45 -2.51
N VAL A 28 -1.84 1.05 -3.68
CA VAL A 28 -1.39 2.41 -3.99
C VAL A 28 -2.03 3.44 -3.05
N ALA A 29 -3.34 3.33 -2.82
CA ALA A 29 -4.04 4.23 -1.88
C ALA A 29 -3.52 4.08 -0.44
N ALA A 30 -3.27 2.85 0.01
CA ALA A 30 -2.70 2.58 1.33
C ALA A 30 -1.30 3.17 1.46
N ILE A 31 -0.43 3.00 0.46
CA ILE A 31 0.93 3.57 0.45
C ILE A 31 0.88 5.10 0.54
N ALA A 32 -0.02 5.75 -0.21
CA ALA A 32 -0.19 7.21 -0.14
C ALA A 32 -0.64 7.67 1.26
N ALA A 33 -1.62 6.99 1.87
CA ALA A 33 -2.10 7.30 3.21
C ALA A 33 -1.00 7.11 4.28
N LEU A 34 -0.25 6.01 4.19
CA LEU A 34 0.84 5.70 5.13
C LEU A 34 1.98 6.73 5.04
N GLN A 35 2.30 7.24 3.84
CA GLN A 35 3.28 8.31 3.68
C GLN A 35 2.86 9.61 4.40
N GLY A 36 1.61 10.03 4.24
CA GLY A 36 1.08 11.20 4.93
C GLY A 36 1.09 11.02 6.46
N MET A 37 0.67 9.85 6.93
CA MET A 37 0.71 9.51 8.35
C MET A 37 2.14 9.51 8.91
N GLY A 38 3.10 8.93 8.17
CA GLY A 38 4.51 8.92 8.55
C GLY A 38 5.08 10.33 8.71
N SER A 39 4.79 11.22 7.77
CA SER A 39 5.19 12.64 7.84
C SER A 39 4.63 13.33 9.09
N GLN A 40 3.35 13.11 9.39
CA GLN A 40 2.70 13.70 10.56
C GLN A 40 3.28 13.17 11.87
N LEU A 41 3.58 11.87 11.95
CA LEU A 41 4.25 11.27 13.10
C LEU A 41 5.64 11.89 13.29
N THR A 42 6.45 11.95 12.24
CA THR A 42 7.78 12.59 12.30
C THR A 42 7.69 14.04 12.74
N SER A 43 6.76 14.82 12.19
CA SER A 43 6.54 16.21 12.62
C SER A 43 6.19 16.31 14.11
N THR A 44 5.35 15.41 14.59
CA THR A 44 4.91 15.38 15.99
C THR A 44 6.08 15.06 16.93
N PHE A 45 6.83 14.00 16.65
CA PHE A 45 7.99 13.63 17.45
C PHE A 45 9.09 14.69 17.41
N ASN A 46 9.32 15.32 16.25
CA ASN A 46 10.28 16.42 16.14
C ASN A 46 9.85 17.61 16.99
N LYS A 47 8.57 18.01 16.95
CA LYS A 47 8.04 19.09 17.79
C LYS A 47 8.22 18.79 19.28
N THR A 48 7.89 17.57 19.71
CA THR A 48 8.09 17.16 21.10
C THR A 48 9.57 17.17 21.49
N SER A 49 10.44 16.62 20.64
CA SER A 49 11.89 16.62 20.86
C SER A 49 12.45 18.04 20.95
N SER A 50 12.05 18.93 20.04
CA SER A 50 12.44 20.34 20.08
C SER A 50 11.95 21.01 21.36
N ALA A 51 10.69 20.82 21.76
CA ALA A 51 10.16 21.42 22.99
C ALA A 51 10.90 20.96 24.25
N MET A 52 11.29 19.68 24.31
CA MET A 52 12.09 19.15 25.42
C MET A 52 13.54 19.69 25.40
N GLY A 53 14.15 19.77 24.23
CA GLY A 53 15.50 20.32 24.05
C GLY A 53 15.58 21.81 24.39
N THR A 54 14.57 22.60 24.00
CA THR A 54 14.50 24.03 24.33
C THR A 54 14.20 24.32 25.80
N THR A 55 13.66 23.34 26.54
CA THR A 55 13.38 23.50 27.99
C THR A 55 14.61 23.20 28.86
N THR A 56 15.68 22.62 28.28
CA THR A 56 16.89 22.20 29.00
C THR A 56 18.04 23.24 28.90
N SER A 57 17.78 24.44 28.35
CA SER A 57 18.72 25.57 28.33
C SER A 57 18.21 26.75 29.15
#